data_AF-A0A0M9AGF2-F1
#
_entry.id   AF-A0A0M9AGF2-F1
#
_cell.length_a   1.000
_cell.length_b   1.000
_cell.length_c   1.000
_cell.angle_alpha   90.00
_cell.angle_beta   90.00
_cell.angle_gamma   90.00
#
_symmetry.space_group_name_H-M   'P 1'
#
loop_
_entity.id
_entity.type
_entity.pdbx_description
1 polymer ?
#
loop_
_entity_poly.entity_id
_entity_poly.type
_entity_poly.pdbx_seq_one_letter_code
_entity_poly.pdbx_strand_id
1 'polypeptide(L)'
;MATTESSSDAGSIDASDIEDAAPNSRTVRALTEVMTVLDSIGRARNADDLFLVNSGSGSEYLIDARTGSCECNWKQYNPDEECKHQKRVAFATGERPIPQWMNDDALDDQFGMHVDGEPRQAVADGGVTAPATDPFAVHSEDEPRTKRAKQEDIDVSFLAKPGRYEVHSASDSRYEVDVLEETCSCPDVAERCKHLRRVDIEINAERVPRPDGKLPDA
;
A
#
# COMPACT_ATOMS: atom_id res chain seq x y z
N MET A 1 -33.22 29.91 -26.84
CA MET A 1 -33.69 29.44 -25.51
C MET A 1 -33.02 28.10 -25.29
N ALA A 2 -31.86 28.10 -24.62
CA ALA A 2 -31.08 26.90 -24.35
C ALA A 2 -31.68 26.21 -23.11
N THR A 3 -32.09 24.97 -23.25
CA THR A 3 -32.43 24.10 -22.12
C THR A 3 -31.16 23.37 -21.73
N THR A 4 -30.55 23.80 -20.64
CA THR A 4 -29.50 23.06 -19.93
C THR A 4 -30.19 22.02 -19.05
N GLU A 5 -30.17 20.76 -19.46
CA GLU A 5 -30.49 19.64 -18.58
C GLU A 5 -29.24 19.28 -17.80
N SER A 6 -29.26 19.60 -16.51
CA SER A 6 -28.22 19.27 -15.54
C SER A 6 -28.52 17.88 -14.99
N SER A 7 -27.88 16.83 -15.55
CA SER A 7 -27.87 15.50 -14.95
C SER A 7 -26.73 15.41 -13.94
N SER A 8 -27.05 15.65 -12.67
CA SER A 8 -26.19 15.29 -11.55
C SER A 8 -26.39 13.80 -11.26
N ASP A 9 -25.45 12.99 -11.77
CA ASP A 9 -25.32 11.57 -11.50
C ASP A 9 -24.67 11.41 -10.11
N ALA A 10 -25.50 11.33 -9.07
CA ALA A 10 -25.04 10.97 -7.74
C ALA A 10 -24.83 9.46 -7.75
N GLY A 11 -23.55 9.04 -7.72
CA GLY A 11 -23.12 7.66 -7.81
C GLY A 11 -23.98 6.72 -6.97
N SER A 12 -24.67 5.81 -7.65
CA SER A 12 -25.41 4.74 -7.01
C SER A 12 -24.39 3.79 -6.38
N ILE A 13 -24.38 3.73 -5.05
CA ILE A 13 -23.90 2.55 -4.32
C ILE A 13 -24.55 1.30 -4.92
N ASP A 14 -23.76 0.37 -5.43
CA ASP A 14 -24.28 -0.84 -6.08
C ASP A 14 -24.95 -1.73 -5.03
N ALA A 15 -26.02 -2.43 -5.39
CA ALA A 15 -26.71 -3.35 -4.48
C ALA A 15 -25.76 -4.46 -3.97
N SER A 16 -24.78 -4.87 -4.79
CA SER A 16 -23.75 -5.83 -4.37
C SER A 16 -22.86 -5.29 -3.25
N ASP A 17 -22.55 -3.99 -3.26
CA ASP A 17 -21.73 -3.36 -2.21
C ASP A 17 -22.45 -3.34 -0.86
N ILE A 18 -23.78 -3.20 -0.88
CA ILE A 18 -24.62 -3.22 0.31
C ILE A 18 -24.70 -4.65 0.91
N GLU A 19 -24.84 -5.67 0.06
CA GLU A 19 -24.83 -7.07 0.49
C GLU A 19 -23.46 -7.48 1.03
N ASP A 20 -22.37 -7.00 0.41
CA ASP A 20 -21.00 -7.27 0.83
C ASP A 20 -20.62 -6.55 2.13
N ALA A 21 -21.22 -5.39 2.43
CA ALA A 21 -21.04 -4.68 3.69
C ALA A 21 -21.82 -5.28 4.88
N ALA A 22 -22.69 -6.28 4.64
CA ALA A 22 -23.45 -6.88 5.72
C ALA A 22 -22.51 -7.54 6.75
N PRO A 23 -22.69 -7.34 8.07
CA PRO A 23 -21.70 -7.75 9.09
C PRO A 23 -21.43 -9.27 9.15
N ASN A 24 -22.32 -10.09 8.58
CA ASN A 24 -22.14 -11.54 8.49
C ASN A 24 -21.80 -12.02 7.07
N SER A 25 -21.48 -11.10 6.15
CA SER A 25 -21.12 -11.45 4.78
C SER A 25 -19.77 -12.15 4.76
N ARG A 26 -19.54 -12.99 3.73
CA ARG A 26 -18.22 -13.60 3.53
C ARG A 26 -17.16 -12.58 3.19
N THR A 27 -17.55 -11.43 2.67
CA THR A 27 -16.66 -10.31 2.36
C THR A 27 -16.13 -9.66 3.64
N VAL A 28 -17.00 -9.32 4.59
CA VAL A 28 -16.58 -8.84 5.92
C VAL A 28 -15.65 -9.85 6.60
N ARG A 29 -16.01 -11.14 6.56
CA ARG A 29 -15.18 -12.20 7.16
C ARG A 29 -13.85 -12.38 6.44
N ALA A 30 -13.80 -12.17 5.14
CA ALA A 30 -12.57 -12.23 4.36
C ALA A 30 -11.62 -11.08 4.68
N LEU A 31 -12.16 -9.92 5.06
CA LEU A 31 -11.37 -8.73 5.36
C LEU A 31 -10.94 -8.68 6.84
N THR A 32 -11.80 -9.12 7.76
CA THR A 32 -11.61 -8.91 9.21
C THR A 32 -11.17 -10.14 10.01
N GLU A 33 -11.36 -11.37 9.50
CA GLU A 33 -10.84 -12.55 10.20
C GLU A 33 -9.34 -12.72 9.92
N VAL A 34 -8.58 -13.05 10.98
CA VAL A 34 -7.15 -13.37 10.88
C VAL A 34 -6.95 -14.56 9.95
N MET A 35 -6.38 -14.27 8.78
CA MET A 35 -6.03 -15.25 7.75
C MET A 35 -4.79 -14.78 7.01
N THR A 36 -3.80 -15.64 6.85
CA THR A 36 -2.55 -15.36 6.12
C THR A 36 -2.63 -16.00 4.73
N VAL A 37 -2.29 -15.26 3.68
CA VAL A 37 -2.25 -15.75 2.29
C VAL A 37 -0.80 -15.92 1.86
N LEU A 38 -0.44 -17.07 1.31
CA LEU A 38 0.91 -17.43 0.92
C LEU A 38 0.91 -17.95 -0.54
N ASP A 39 1.80 -17.45 -1.40
CA ASP A 39 1.90 -17.85 -2.82
C ASP A 39 3.15 -18.68 -3.16
N SER A 40 4.24 -18.48 -2.42
CA SER A 40 5.57 -18.98 -2.77
C SER A 40 6.06 -20.11 -1.87
N ILE A 41 5.31 -20.44 -0.81
CA ILE A 41 5.68 -21.46 0.19
C ILE A 41 4.61 -22.55 0.36
N GLY A 42 4.98 -23.59 1.09
CA GLY A 42 4.07 -24.68 1.44
C GLY A 42 3.55 -25.42 0.20
N ARG A 43 2.24 -25.58 0.11
CA ARG A 43 1.54 -26.27 -0.99
C ARG A 43 1.36 -25.40 -2.24
N ALA A 44 1.53 -24.09 -2.13
CA ALA A 44 1.43 -23.13 -3.24
C ALA A 44 2.75 -22.97 -4.00
N ARG A 45 3.87 -23.41 -3.41
CA ARG A 45 5.22 -23.27 -3.99
C ARG A 45 5.30 -23.63 -5.47
N ASN A 46 5.95 -22.77 -6.25
CA ASN A 46 6.21 -22.95 -7.69
C ASN A 46 4.96 -23.24 -8.53
N ALA A 47 3.79 -22.78 -8.10
CA ALA A 47 2.55 -22.95 -8.85
C ALA A 47 1.83 -21.61 -8.92
N ASP A 48 1.86 -21.02 -10.11
CA ASP A 48 1.16 -19.78 -10.40
C ASP A 48 -0.35 -19.96 -10.12
N ASP A 49 -0.98 -18.89 -9.62
CA ASP A 49 -2.40 -18.84 -9.25
C ASP A 49 -2.84 -19.78 -8.11
N LEU A 50 -1.92 -20.52 -7.48
CA LEU A 50 -2.20 -21.28 -6.25
C LEU A 50 -1.82 -20.47 -5.02
N PHE A 51 -2.73 -20.43 -4.05
CA PHE A 51 -2.54 -19.73 -2.79
C PHE A 51 -2.88 -20.65 -1.61
N LEU A 52 -2.00 -20.68 -0.62
CA LEU A 52 -2.24 -21.35 0.64
C LEU A 52 -2.76 -20.32 1.65
N VAL A 53 -3.98 -20.51 2.14
CA VAL A 53 -4.58 -19.66 3.17
C VAL A 53 -4.54 -20.38 4.51
N ASN A 54 -3.86 -19.79 5.49
CA ASN A 54 -3.85 -20.26 6.87
C ASN A 54 -4.83 -19.43 7.71
N SER A 55 -5.78 -20.06 8.39
CA SER A 55 -6.71 -19.37 9.29
C SER A 55 -6.08 -19.13 10.67
N GLY A 56 -6.61 -18.18 11.44
CA GLY A 56 -6.20 -18.00 12.85
C GLY A 56 -6.39 -19.23 13.75
N SER A 57 -7.14 -20.25 13.30
CA SER A 57 -7.27 -21.55 13.97
C SER A 57 -6.20 -22.57 13.55
N GLY A 58 -5.25 -22.19 12.70
CA GLY A 58 -4.19 -23.06 12.15
C GLY A 58 -4.66 -24.01 11.06
N SER A 59 -5.83 -23.80 10.47
CA SER A 59 -6.33 -24.61 9.36
C SER A 59 -5.83 -24.06 8.04
N GLU A 60 -5.37 -24.94 7.17
CA GLU A 60 -4.83 -24.57 5.86
C GLU A 60 -5.79 -24.94 4.74
N TYR A 61 -5.97 -24.04 3.79
CA TYR A 61 -6.82 -24.26 2.61
C TYR A 61 -6.04 -23.89 1.36
N LEU A 62 -5.99 -24.77 0.38
CA LEU A 62 -5.45 -24.44 -0.94
C LEU A 62 -6.56 -23.82 -1.80
N ILE A 63 -6.23 -22.71 -2.44
CA ILE A 63 -7.09 -21.96 -3.36
C ILE A 63 -6.41 -21.95 -4.72
N ASP A 64 -7.18 -22.23 -5.76
CA ASP A 64 -6.78 -21.98 -7.15
C ASP A 64 -7.58 -20.77 -7.62
N ALA A 65 -6.90 -19.62 -7.71
CA ALA A 65 -7.53 -18.34 -8.07
C ALA A 65 -8.01 -18.35 -9.52
N ARG A 66 -7.26 -19.01 -10.42
CA ARG A 66 -7.57 -19.11 -11.84
C ARG A 66 -8.88 -19.85 -12.11
N THR A 67 -9.17 -20.90 -11.35
CA THR A 67 -10.40 -21.70 -11.51
C THR A 67 -11.49 -21.33 -10.53
N GLY A 68 -11.19 -20.51 -9.51
CA GLY A 68 -12.13 -20.23 -8.44
C GLY A 68 -12.45 -21.47 -7.60
N SER A 69 -11.45 -22.32 -7.33
CA SER A 69 -11.57 -23.51 -6.48
C SER A 69 -11.01 -23.24 -5.07
N CYS A 70 -11.60 -23.86 -4.05
CA CYS A 70 -11.11 -23.79 -2.67
C CYS A 70 -11.42 -25.09 -1.92
N GLU A 71 -10.45 -25.61 -1.16
CA GLU A 71 -10.60 -26.87 -0.40
C GLU A 71 -11.52 -26.75 0.83
N CYS A 72 -11.93 -25.55 1.20
CA CYS A 72 -12.73 -25.36 2.40
C CYS A 72 -14.09 -26.06 2.30
N ASN A 73 -14.55 -26.61 3.43
CA ASN A 73 -15.82 -27.34 3.51
C ASN A 73 -17.00 -26.52 2.97
N TRP A 74 -17.02 -25.21 3.23
CA TRP A 74 -18.10 -24.36 2.76
C TRP A 74 -18.21 -24.31 1.23
N LYS A 75 -17.08 -24.22 0.51
CA LYS A 75 -17.06 -24.21 -0.97
C LYS A 75 -17.57 -25.53 -1.55
N GLN A 76 -17.31 -26.65 -0.89
CA GLN A 76 -17.78 -27.97 -1.33
C GLN A 76 -19.32 -28.04 -1.41
N TYR A 77 -20.03 -27.36 -0.51
CA TYR A 77 -21.49 -27.28 -0.53
C TYR A 77 -22.04 -26.12 -1.37
N ASN A 78 -21.19 -25.18 -1.79
CA ASN A 78 -21.58 -23.95 -2.49
C ASN A 78 -20.60 -23.69 -3.65
N PRO A 79 -20.55 -24.57 -4.67
CA PRO A 79 -19.53 -24.55 -5.71
C PRO A 79 -19.58 -23.29 -6.58
N ASP A 80 -20.77 -22.71 -6.75
CA ASP A 80 -21.00 -21.54 -7.61
C ASP A 80 -20.80 -20.20 -6.89
N GLU A 81 -20.55 -20.21 -5.58
CA GLU A 81 -20.37 -19.01 -4.77
C GLU A 81 -18.93 -18.84 -4.26
N GLU A 82 -18.49 -17.60 -4.04
CA GLU A 82 -17.18 -17.33 -3.47
C GLU A 82 -17.13 -17.54 -1.97
N CYS A 83 -16.18 -18.36 -1.51
CA CYS A 83 -15.93 -18.51 -0.08
C CYS A 83 -15.09 -17.34 0.46
N LYS A 84 -15.05 -17.18 1.79
CA LYS A 84 -14.23 -16.13 2.42
C LYS A 84 -12.73 -16.26 2.06
N HIS A 85 -12.22 -17.46 1.83
CA HIS A 85 -10.81 -17.67 1.49
C HIS A 85 -10.49 -17.20 0.06
N GLN A 86 -11.42 -17.39 -0.88
CA GLN A 86 -11.29 -16.87 -2.25
C GLN A 86 -11.30 -15.35 -2.27
N LYS A 87 -12.27 -14.77 -1.56
CA LYS A 87 -12.33 -13.31 -1.39
C LYS A 87 -11.06 -12.79 -0.72
N ARG A 88 -10.55 -13.47 0.32
CA ARG A 88 -9.31 -13.11 1.02
C ARG A 88 -8.12 -13.07 0.07
N VAL A 89 -7.95 -14.09 -0.78
CA VAL A 89 -6.90 -14.15 -1.81
C VAL A 89 -7.05 -12.98 -2.77
N ALA A 90 -8.25 -12.77 -3.33
CA ALA A 90 -8.49 -11.70 -4.30
C ALA A 90 -8.19 -10.30 -3.73
N PHE A 91 -8.49 -10.04 -2.46
CA PHE A 91 -8.13 -8.77 -1.81
C PHE A 91 -6.63 -8.67 -1.50
N ALA A 92 -6.01 -9.76 -1.02
CA ALA A 92 -4.60 -9.77 -0.61
C ALA A 92 -3.64 -9.60 -1.79
N THR A 93 -3.94 -10.23 -2.94
CA THR A 93 -3.14 -10.09 -4.18
C THR A 93 -3.42 -8.77 -4.90
N GLY A 94 -4.37 -8.00 -4.38
CA GLY A 94 -4.87 -6.79 -5.01
C GLY A 94 -5.85 -7.04 -6.14
N GLU A 95 -6.03 -8.25 -6.68
CA GLU A 95 -6.94 -8.56 -7.81
C GLU A 95 -8.29 -7.84 -7.68
N ARG A 96 -8.88 -7.89 -6.49
CA ARG A 96 -10.06 -7.13 -6.09
C ARG A 96 -9.66 -5.99 -5.14
N PRO A 97 -10.14 -4.75 -5.38
CA PRO A 97 -9.89 -3.67 -4.44
C PRO A 97 -10.69 -3.87 -3.14
N ILE A 98 -10.08 -3.53 -2.01
CA ILE A 98 -10.70 -3.49 -0.69
C ILE A 98 -11.79 -2.40 -0.71
N PRO A 99 -13.03 -2.74 -0.29
CA PRO A 99 -14.15 -1.80 -0.29
C PRO A 99 -13.92 -0.58 0.62
N GLN A 100 -14.46 0.58 0.23
CA GLN A 100 -14.30 1.85 0.96
C GLN A 100 -14.84 1.85 2.39
N TRP A 101 -15.88 1.07 2.66
CA TRP A 101 -16.44 0.97 4.01
C TRP A 101 -15.50 0.23 4.97
N MET A 102 -14.44 -0.42 4.45
CA MET A 102 -13.44 -1.09 5.26
C MET A 102 -12.28 -0.16 5.57
N ASN A 103 -12.14 0.16 6.85
CA ASN A 103 -10.99 0.90 7.39
C ASN A 103 -9.78 -0.04 7.56
N ASP A 104 -8.57 0.50 7.39
CA ASP A 104 -7.31 -0.25 7.48
C ASP A 104 -7.12 -0.88 8.86
N ASP A 105 -7.57 -0.21 9.93
CA ASP A 105 -7.52 -0.74 11.31
C ASP A 105 -8.35 -2.04 11.51
N ALA A 106 -9.26 -2.34 10.59
CA ALA A 106 -10.07 -3.56 10.63
C ALA A 106 -9.41 -4.74 9.89
N LEU A 107 -8.33 -4.48 9.15
CA LEU A 107 -7.52 -5.48 8.49
C LEU A 107 -6.48 -6.01 9.47
N ASP A 108 -6.08 -7.27 9.30
CA ASP A 108 -4.97 -7.84 10.06
C ASP A 108 -3.63 -7.24 9.63
N ASP A 109 -2.70 -6.97 10.55
CA ASP A 109 -1.40 -6.33 10.25
C ASP A 109 -0.55 -7.08 9.19
N GLN A 110 -0.80 -8.37 8.97
CA GLN A 110 -0.09 -9.19 7.99
C GLN A 110 -0.83 -9.29 6.64
N PHE A 111 -1.85 -8.45 6.42
CA PHE A 111 -2.67 -8.49 5.22
C PHE A 111 -1.83 -8.25 3.95
N GLY A 112 -1.71 -9.28 3.11
CA GLY A 112 -0.98 -9.19 1.84
C GLY A 112 0.54 -9.27 1.95
N MET A 113 1.13 -9.41 3.14
CA MET A 113 2.60 -9.38 3.32
C MET A 113 3.36 -10.52 2.61
N HIS A 114 2.69 -11.64 2.32
CA HIS A 114 3.31 -12.87 1.82
C HIS A 114 2.82 -13.27 0.42
N VAL A 115 2.38 -12.28 -0.35
CA VAL A 115 2.07 -12.45 -1.76
C VAL A 115 2.87 -11.44 -2.59
N ASP A 116 3.17 -11.78 -3.84
CA ASP A 116 3.88 -10.91 -4.77
C ASP A 116 3.02 -9.72 -5.25
N GLY A 117 1.69 -9.80 -5.08
CA GLY A 117 0.75 -8.72 -5.36
C GLY A 117 0.61 -7.72 -4.21
N GLU A 118 -0.03 -6.58 -4.46
CA GLU A 118 -0.23 -5.54 -3.46
C GLU A 118 -1.73 -5.26 -3.25
N PRO A 119 -2.24 -5.28 -2.00
CA PRO A 119 -3.62 -4.89 -1.71
C PRO A 119 -3.93 -3.48 -2.23
N ARG A 120 -5.09 -3.32 -2.86
CA ARG A 120 -5.55 -2.05 -3.46
C ARG A 120 -6.79 -1.56 -2.74
N GLN A 121 -6.89 -0.27 -2.40
CA GLN A 121 -8.12 0.29 -1.79
C GLN A 121 -8.95 1.02 -2.83
N ALA A 122 -10.27 0.83 -2.78
CA ALA A 122 -11.20 1.58 -3.63
C ALA A 122 -11.30 3.04 -3.13
N VAL A 123 -11.34 4.04 -4.03
CA VAL A 123 -11.67 5.43 -3.67
C VAL A 123 -12.95 5.95 -4.33
N ALA A 124 -13.55 7.00 -3.74
CA ALA A 124 -14.92 7.48 -3.98
C ALA A 124 -15.21 8.01 -5.40
N ASP A 125 -14.18 8.11 -6.24
CA ASP A 125 -14.18 8.70 -7.59
C ASP A 125 -13.62 7.74 -8.66
N GLY A 126 -13.47 6.44 -8.34
CA GLY A 126 -13.01 5.43 -9.29
C GLY A 126 -11.48 5.37 -9.47
N GLY A 127 -10.73 6.08 -8.63
CA GLY A 127 -9.30 5.89 -8.48
C GLY A 127 -8.96 4.69 -7.58
N VAL A 128 -7.71 4.26 -7.64
CA VAL A 128 -7.11 3.34 -6.66
C VAL A 128 -6.01 4.13 -5.95
N THR A 129 -6.06 4.22 -4.63
CA THR A 129 -4.89 4.64 -3.85
C THR A 129 -4.04 3.41 -3.55
N ALA A 130 -2.76 3.47 -3.96
CA ALA A 130 -1.76 2.52 -3.49
C ALA A 130 -1.62 2.65 -1.97
N PRO A 131 -1.32 1.55 -1.24
CA PRO A 131 -1.00 1.62 0.18
C PRO A 131 0.20 2.56 0.39
N ALA A 132 0.40 3.04 1.63
CA ALA A 132 1.45 3.97 2.05
C ALA A 132 2.70 3.81 1.17
N THR A 133 2.79 4.66 0.15
CA THR A 133 3.72 4.44 -0.95
C THR A 133 5.10 4.39 -0.33
N ASP A 134 5.84 3.28 -0.52
CA ASP A 134 7.24 3.25 -0.11
C ASP A 134 7.85 4.54 -0.66
N PRO A 135 8.25 5.49 0.21
CA PRO A 135 8.69 6.80 -0.23
C PRO A 135 9.96 6.70 -1.09
N PHE A 136 10.59 5.52 -1.08
CA PHE A 136 11.77 5.17 -1.87
C PHE A 136 11.47 4.27 -3.07
N ALA A 137 10.21 3.98 -3.37
CA ALA A 137 9.83 3.29 -4.60
C ALA A 137 10.28 4.10 -5.83
N VAL A 138 11.03 3.44 -6.71
CA VAL A 138 11.62 4.07 -7.89
C VAL A 138 10.70 3.86 -9.09
N HIS A 139 10.29 4.96 -9.71
CA HIS A 139 9.46 4.93 -10.91
C HIS A 139 10.29 5.26 -12.16
N SER A 140 9.84 4.75 -13.31
CA SER A 140 10.53 4.97 -14.58
C SER A 140 10.61 6.46 -14.96
N GLU A 141 9.61 7.24 -14.57
CA GLU A 141 9.49 8.69 -14.77
C GLU A 141 10.36 9.54 -13.83
N ASP A 142 10.89 8.97 -12.74
CA ASP A 142 11.71 9.73 -11.79
C ASP A 142 12.95 10.32 -12.49
N GLU A 143 13.24 11.58 -12.22
CA GLU A 143 14.47 12.24 -12.65
C GLU A 143 15.70 11.47 -12.12
N PRO A 144 16.85 11.46 -12.84
CA PRO A 144 18.03 10.71 -12.42
C PRO A 144 18.50 11.00 -10.99
N ARG A 145 18.35 12.25 -10.52
CA ARG A 145 18.69 12.65 -9.15
C ARG A 145 17.70 12.12 -8.11
N THR A 146 16.42 12.08 -8.46
CA THR A 146 15.37 11.48 -7.61
C THR A 146 15.58 9.98 -7.47
N LYS A 147 15.87 9.28 -8.57
CA LYS A 147 16.20 7.83 -8.55
C LYS A 147 17.34 7.53 -7.58
N ARG A 148 18.45 8.28 -7.68
CA ARG A 148 19.58 8.14 -6.75
C ARG A 148 19.22 8.48 -5.31
N ALA A 149 18.46 9.55 -5.12
CA ALA A 149 17.96 9.95 -3.81
C ALA A 149 16.99 8.94 -3.20
N LYS A 150 16.43 8.00 -3.97
CA LYS A 150 15.59 6.91 -3.45
C LYS A 150 16.42 5.63 -3.21
N GLN A 151 17.34 5.31 -4.12
CA GLN A 151 18.09 4.03 -4.14
C GLN A 151 19.36 4.00 -3.28
N GLU A 152 20.08 5.11 -3.14
CA GLU A 152 21.36 5.10 -2.42
C GLU A 152 21.14 5.07 -0.91
N ASP A 153 21.99 4.34 -0.19
CA ASP A 153 21.99 4.32 1.27
C ASP A 153 22.34 5.72 1.80
N ILE A 154 21.34 6.43 2.31
CA ILE A 154 21.46 7.80 2.80
C ILE A 154 20.66 7.91 4.09
N ASP A 155 21.33 8.31 5.17
CA ASP A 155 20.70 8.56 6.45
C ASP A 155 20.50 10.07 6.66
N VAL A 156 19.28 10.46 7.07
CA VAL A 156 18.92 11.86 7.32
C VAL A 156 18.63 12.05 8.79
N SER A 157 19.30 13.03 9.39
CA SER A 157 19.14 13.40 10.79
C SER A 157 18.77 14.88 10.92
N PHE A 158 17.78 15.20 11.75
CA PHE A 158 17.43 16.59 12.05
C PHE A 158 18.55 17.26 12.86
N LEU A 159 19.13 18.34 12.33
CA LEU A 159 20.29 19.01 12.93
C LEU A 159 19.88 20.20 13.79
N ALA A 160 19.11 21.15 13.23
CA ALA A 160 18.74 22.37 13.94
C ALA A 160 17.48 23.03 13.36
N LYS A 161 16.80 23.82 14.22
CA LYS A 161 15.69 24.67 13.78
C LYS A 161 16.23 26.01 13.21
N PRO A 162 15.56 26.57 12.20
CA PRO A 162 14.50 25.96 11.40
C PRO A 162 15.08 25.18 10.19
N GLY A 163 14.58 23.98 9.93
CA GLY A 163 14.80 23.27 8.66
C GLY A 163 16.23 22.83 8.30
N ARG A 164 17.14 22.63 9.27
CA ARG A 164 18.49 22.10 8.99
C ARG A 164 18.59 20.61 9.29
N TYR A 165 19.16 19.88 8.33
CA TYR A 165 19.32 18.43 8.37
C TYR A 165 20.77 18.06 8.05
N GLU A 166 21.30 17.03 8.72
CA GLU A 166 22.54 16.35 8.35
C GLU A 166 22.19 15.13 7.50
N VAL A 167 22.97 14.92 6.43
CA VAL A 167 22.83 13.79 5.52
C VAL A 167 24.12 12.99 5.51
N HIS A 168 24.06 11.72 5.90
CA HIS A 168 25.12 10.75 5.69
C HIS A 168 24.92 10.04 4.36
N SER A 169 25.83 10.27 3.43
CA SER A 169 25.78 9.61 2.12
C SER A 169 26.40 8.21 2.15
N ALA A 170 26.02 7.36 1.19
CA ALA A 170 26.62 6.05 0.94
C ALA A 170 28.15 6.06 0.77
N SER A 171 28.74 7.21 0.47
CA SER A 171 30.20 7.41 0.39
C SER A 171 30.84 7.84 1.71
N ASP A 172 30.16 7.64 2.84
CA ASP A 172 30.61 7.99 4.20
C ASP A 172 30.89 9.50 4.41
N SER A 173 30.35 10.33 3.52
CA SER A 173 30.49 11.79 3.59
C SER A 173 29.24 12.42 4.19
N ARG A 174 29.44 13.45 5.02
CA ARG A 174 28.35 14.20 5.68
C ARG A 174 28.11 15.53 5.00
N TYR A 175 26.84 15.86 4.78
CA TYR A 175 26.42 17.12 4.18
C TYR A 175 25.31 17.77 5.01
N GLU A 176 25.31 19.10 5.05
CA GLU A 176 24.26 19.87 5.68
C GLU A 176 23.29 20.34 4.61
N VAL A 177 21.99 20.18 4.87
CA VAL A 177 20.89 20.60 4.00
C VAL A 177 20.04 21.60 4.76
N ASP A 178 19.81 22.76 4.15
CA ASP A 178 18.85 23.75 4.62
C ASP A 178 17.67 23.76 3.64
N VAL A 179 16.54 23.18 4.05
CA VAL A 179 15.35 23.04 3.18
C VAL A 179 14.59 24.35 3.01
N LEU A 180 14.84 25.35 3.86
CA LEU A 180 14.19 26.66 3.76
C LEU A 180 14.95 27.56 2.79
N GLU A 181 16.27 27.50 2.83
CA GLU A 181 17.14 28.20 1.88
C GLU A 181 17.37 27.39 0.58
N GLU A 182 16.84 26.16 0.50
CA GLU A 182 17.04 25.20 -0.59
C GLU A 182 18.53 24.95 -0.92
N THR A 183 19.38 24.90 0.10
CA THR A 183 20.84 24.71 -0.07
C THR A 183 21.33 23.38 0.47
N CYS A 184 22.41 22.87 -0.12
CA CYS A 184 23.13 21.71 0.37
C CYS A 184 24.64 21.94 0.30
N SER A 185 25.41 21.54 1.32
CA SER A 185 26.87 21.69 1.35
C SER A 185 27.63 20.73 0.44
N CYS A 186 26.93 19.84 -0.28
CA CYS A 186 27.56 18.90 -1.21
C CYS A 186 28.12 19.60 -2.46
N PRO A 187 29.17 19.04 -3.10
CA PRO A 187 29.81 19.64 -4.27
C PRO A 187 28.95 19.58 -5.56
N ASP A 188 27.73 19.10 -5.47
CA ASP A 188 26.84 18.89 -6.60
C ASP A 188 26.14 20.21 -6.99
N VAL A 189 26.38 20.68 -8.22
CA VAL A 189 25.96 22.00 -8.71
C VAL A 189 24.55 22.05 -9.31
N ALA A 190 23.81 20.95 -9.31
CA ALA A 190 22.43 21.00 -9.83
C ALA A 190 21.52 21.77 -8.87
N GLU A 191 20.51 22.43 -9.44
CA GLU A 191 19.54 23.27 -8.71
C GLU A 191 18.92 22.54 -7.52
N ARG A 192 18.67 21.24 -7.65
CA ARG A 192 18.39 20.37 -6.51
C ARG A 192 19.34 19.17 -6.60
N CYS A 193 20.12 18.89 -5.56
CA CYS A 193 20.97 17.72 -5.50
C CYS A 193 20.19 16.47 -5.06
N LYS A 194 20.85 15.32 -4.96
CA LYS A 194 20.23 14.10 -4.42
C LYS A 194 19.92 14.21 -2.92
N HIS A 195 20.75 14.94 -2.15
CA HIS A 195 20.58 15.06 -0.70
C HIS A 195 19.35 15.90 -0.35
N LEU A 196 19.15 17.03 -1.03
CA LEU A 196 17.98 17.88 -0.83
C LEU A 196 16.68 17.11 -1.17
N ARG A 197 16.67 16.33 -2.26
CA ARG A 197 15.55 15.44 -2.57
C ARG A 197 15.31 14.36 -1.51
N ARG A 198 16.37 13.72 -0.99
CA ARG A 198 16.23 12.69 0.06
C ARG A 198 15.58 13.31 1.30
N VAL A 199 16.04 14.48 1.73
CA VAL A 199 15.47 15.18 2.90
C VAL A 199 14.00 15.50 2.68
N ASP A 200 13.63 16.04 1.50
CA ASP A 200 12.22 16.32 1.20
C ASP A 200 11.35 15.07 1.19
N ILE A 201 11.85 13.96 0.63
CA ILE A 201 11.16 12.67 0.64
C ILE A 201 10.91 12.22 2.08
N GLU A 202 11.91 12.30 2.96
CA GLU A 202 11.78 11.86 4.35
C GLU A 202 10.91 12.76 5.21
N ILE A 203 10.90 14.07 4.96
CA ILE A 203 9.96 15.00 5.60
C ILE A 203 8.52 14.68 5.16
N ASN A 204 8.30 14.49 3.86
CA ASN A 204 6.97 14.19 3.31
C ASN A 204 6.47 12.80 3.72
N ALA A 205 7.38 11.86 3.93
CA ALA A 205 7.10 10.53 4.47
C ALA A 205 7.03 10.51 6.00
N GLU A 206 7.13 11.69 6.64
CA GLU A 206 7.00 11.86 8.08
C GLU A 206 8.02 11.03 8.91
N ARG A 207 9.17 10.69 8.31
CA ARG A 207 10.24 9.90 8.95
C ARG A 207 11.19 10.75 9.79
N VAL A 208 11.34 12.02 9.44
CA VAL A 208 12.15 13.00 10.17
C VAL A 208 11.28 14.16 10.65
N PRO A 209 11.69 14.88 11.72
CA PRO A 209 11.00 16.08 12.17
C PRO A 209 10.78 17.08 11.02
N ARG A 210 9.62 17.73 11.04
CA ARG A 210 9.30 18.83 10.11
C ARG A 210 10.28 20.00 10.32
N PRO A 211 10.36 20.97 9.39
CA PRO A 211 11.30 22.09 9.51
C PRO A 211 11.11 22.95 10.77
N ASP A 212 9.90 22.98 11.34
CA ASP A 212 9.60 23.61 12.64
C ASP A 212 10.12 22.81 13.85
N GLY A 213 10.72 21.64 13.59
CA GLY A 213 11.26 20.66 14.51
C GLY A 213 10.21 20.03 15.42
N LYS A 214 8.96 19.93 14.96
CA LYS A 214 7.95 19.04 15.55
C LYS A 214 7.97 17.70 14.81
N LEU A 215 7.84 16.62 15.57
CA LEU A 215 7.47 15.33 15.00
C LEU A 215 6.00 15.39 14.52
N PRO A 216 5.62 14.61 13.50
CA PRO A 216 4.22 14.49 13.07
C PRO A 216 3.32 14.12 14.27
N ASP A 217 2.09 14.65 14.30
CA ASP A 217 1.11 14.28 15.33
C ASP A 217 0.74 12.80 15.13
N ALA A 218 0.93 11.99 16.17
CA ALA A 218 0.67 10.55 16.19
C ALA A 218 -0.82 10.20 16.30
#